data_AF-A0A4D9ED45-F1
#
_entry.id   AF-A0A4D9ED45-F1
#
_cell.length_a   1.000
_cell.length_b   1.000
_cell.length_c   1.000
_cell.angle_alpha   90.00
_cell.angle_beta   90.00
_cell.angle_gamma   90.00
#
_symmetry.space_group_name_H-M   'P 1'
#
loop_
_entity.id
_entity.type
_entity.pdbx_description
1 polymer ?
#
loop_
_entity_poly.entity_id
_entity_poly.type
_entity_poly.pdbx_seq_one_letter_code
_entity_poly.pdbx_strand_id
1 'polypeptide(L)'
;MPTGKVLQPVLKMKVDELFLCWLSQPTTQLMLKDCLRRIKNEEKTEIGSGDAGDSEPLIFTNKTSKSKQSMLDNLISPLVTPSSPPHLSTALPLGTSTSPRNLSNIRGIRRSTGTRTVQTKKEEPLPPSLSQTIPTFYFPRGCPKEKVNIDAVIAKIERTFSQFPNERARLEDMGKVAKACECPLYWKGPLFYCAGGERTGCVSVHKFVAMWRKILQTCHDDAAKFFHLLMNPGCNYLVQEDFIPFLQDVVNSHPGLSFLKEASEFHSRYITTVIQRIFYTVNRSWSGRITCNELRKSSFLQNVALLEEEADINQLTEYFSYEHFYVIYCKFWELDTDHDLYIDPKDLARHNDHAISNRMIERIFSGAVTRGRKAQKEGKLSYADFVWFLVSEEDKKTPTSIEYWFRCMDLDGDGALSMYELEYFYEEQCQKLDNMAIEPLPFEDCLCQMLDLVKPQCDEKITLHDLKKCKLANVFFDTFFNIEKYLDHEQKDQFSMLRDGENESQEISDWEKYAAEEYDILVAEEAASDQWNDGDSDFSDY
;
A
#
# COMPACT_ATOMS: atom_id res chain seq x y z
N MET A 1 -44.32 12.65 -19.21
CA MET A 1 -42.86 12.48 -19.26
C MET A 1 -42.55 11.08 -18.73
N PRO A 2 -42.30 10.07 -19.58
CA PRO A 2 -42.00 8.74 -19.09
C PRO A 2 -40.53 8.65 -18.67
N THR A 3 -40.34 8.02 -17.51
CA THR A 3 -39.11 7.65 -16.82
C THR A 3 -38.19 6.80 -17.70
N GLY A 4 -36.90 7.18 -17.75
CA GLY A 4 -35.85 6.41 -18.42
C GLY A 4 -35.74 5.01 -17.82
N LYS A 5 -35.76 4.00 -18.69
CA LYS A 5 -35.50 2.60 -18.34
C LYS A 5 -34.03 2.45 -17.99
N VAL A 6 -33.75 1.95 -16.79
CA VAL A 6 -32.44 1.43 -16.40
C VAL A 6 -32.16 0.20 -17.26
N LEU A 7 -31.09 0.25 -18.07
CA LEU A 7 -30.58 -0.91 -18.82
C LEU A 7 -30.00 -1.90 -17.80
N GLN A 8 -30.57 -3.11 -17.74
CA GLN A 8 -29.99 -4.23 -17.01
C GLN A 8 -28.89 -4.88 -17.89
N PRO A 9 -27.76 -5.31 -17.32
CA PRO A 9 -26.71 -5.96 -18.11
C PRO A 9 -27.13 -7.39 -18.51
N VAL A 10 -27.16 -7.64 -19.82
CA VAL A 10 -27.47 -8.94 -20.45
C VAL A 10 -26.22 -9.84 -20.53
N LEU A 11 -25.22 -9.60 -19.67
CA LEU A 11 -23.91 -10.28 -19.72
C LEU A 11 -24.01 -11.80 -19.57
N LYS A 12 -24.91 -12.30 -18.71
CA LYS A 12 -25.08 -13.74 -18.52
C LYS A 12 -25.57 -14.44 -19.80
N MET A 13 -26.48 -13.81 -20.54
CA MET A 13 -26.97 -14.38 -21.80
C MET A 13 -25.88 -14.37 -22.88
N LYS A 14 -25.05 -13.32 -22.94
CA LYS A 14 -23.98 -13.21 -23.94
C LYS A 14 -22.83 -14.20 -23.65
N VAL A 15 -22.50 -14.46 -22.38
CA VAL A 15 -21.54 -15.53 -22.01
C VAL A 15 -22.07 -16.92 -22.34
N ASP A 16 -23.33 -17.20 -22.03
CA ASP A 16 -23.96 -18.49 -22.36
C ASP A 16 -24.03 -18.70 -23.88
N GLU A 17 -24.29 -17.64 -24.66
CA GLU A 17 -24.31 -17.66 -26.12
C GLU A 17 -22.92 -17.89 -26.71
N LEU A 18 -21.89 -17.17 -26.24
CA LEU A 18 -20.50 -17.36 -26.68
C LEU A 18 -19.98 -18.76 -26.34
N PHE A 19 -20.37 -19.30 -25.18
CA PHE A 19 -20.03 -20.68 -24.79
C PHE A 19 -20.70 -21.72 -25.70
N LEU A 20 -21.98 -21.51 -26.06
CA LEU A 20 -22.69 -22.36 -27.02
C LEU A 20 -22.10 -22.26 -28.43
N CYS A 21 -21.72 -21.06 -28.87
CA CYS A 21 -21.00 -20.84 -30.12
C CYS A 21 -19.67 -21.60 -30.15
N TRP A 22 -18.84 -21.43 -29.12
CA TRP A 22 -17.56 -22.15 -28.99
C TRP A 22 -17.75 -23.67 -28.97
N LEU A 23 -18.75 -24.18 -28.24
CA LEU A 23 -19.11 -25.59 -28.22
C LEU A 23 -19.59 -26.09 -29.58
N SER A 24 -20.27 -25.26 -30.37
CA SER A 24 -20.77 -25.65 -31.69
C SER A 24 -19.70 -25.67 -32.79
N GLN A 25 -18.53 -25.07 -32.54
CA GLN A 25 -17.43 -25.05 -33.52
C GLN A 25 -16.94 -26.49 -33.86
N PRO A 26 -16.81 -26.85 -35.15
CA PRO A 26 -16.42 -28.19 -35.57
C PRO A 26 -15.07 -28.67 -35.02
N THR A 27 -14.11 -27.74 -34.90
CA THR A 27 -12.76 -27.94 -34.33
C THR A 27 -12.84 -28.30 -32.85
N THR A 28 -13.60 -27.54 -32.08
CA THR A 28 -13.84 -27.79 -30.64
C THR A 28 -14.54 -29.14 -30.43
N GLN A 29 -15.55 -29.45 -31.24
CA GLN A 29 -16.24 -30.74 -31.19
C GLN A 29 -15.33 -31.92 -31.52
N LEU A 30 -14.43 -31.78 -32.49
CA LEU A 30 -13.42 -32.79 -32.83
C LEU A 30 -12.43 -33.02 -31.69
N MET A 31 -11.89 -31.94 -31.13
CA MET A 31 -10.95 -32.00 -30.00
C MET A 31 -11.60 -32.66 -28.77
N LEU A 32 -12.83 -32.27 -28.43
CA LEU A 32 -13.58 -32.84 -27.30
C LEU A 32 -13.88 -34.32 -27.52
N LYS A 33 -14.26 -34.73 -28.74
CA LYS A 33 -14.46 -36.14 -29.09
C LYS A 33 -13.18 -36.96 -29.01
N ASP A 34 -12.04 -36.39 -29.38
CA ASP A 34 -10.73 -37.04 -29.23
C ASP A 34 -10.30 -37.17 -27.78
N CYS A 35 -10.49 -36.13 -26.96
CA CYS A 35 -10.25 -36.20 -25.52
C CYS A 35 -11.14 -37.25 -24.86
N LEU A 36 -12.44 -37.30 -25.21
CA LEU A 36 -13.37 -38.33 -24.73
C LEU A 36 -12.94 -39.74 -25.16
N ARG A 37 -12.41 -39.90 -26.37
CA ARG A 37 -11.88 -41.19 -26.85
C ARG A 37 -10.66 -41.64 -26.05
N ARG A 38 -9.74 -40.72 -25.77
CA ARG A 38 -8.51 -40.99 -25.00
C ARG A 38 -8.82 -41.34 -23.54
N ILE A 39 -9.76 -40.64 -22.91
CA ILE A 39 -10.24 -40.94 -21.56
C ILE A 39 -10.94 -42.31 -21.53
N LYS A 40 -11.77 -42.61 -22.53
CA LYS A 40 -12.49 -43.89 -22.63
C LYS A 40 -11.58 -45.10 -22.85
N ASN A 41 -10.40 -44.88 -23.42
CA ASN A 41 -9.42 -45.94 -23.72
C ASN A 41 -8.30 -46.06 -22.65
N GLU A 42 -8.41 -45.35 -21.51
CA GLU A 42 -7.42 -45.35 -20.41
C GLU A 42 -5.97 -45.10 -20.85
N GLU A 43 -5.76 -44.26 -21.87
CA GLU A 43 -4.41 -43.82 -22.25
C GLU A 43 -3.98 -42.65 -21.34
N LYS A 44 -2.85 -42.82 -20.63
CA LYS A 44 -2.27 -41.79 -19.75
C LYS A 44 -1.85 -40.57 -20.56
N THR A 45 -2.44 -39.42 -20.28
CA THR A 45 -2.11 -38.14 -20.91
C THR A 45 -0.85 -37.54 -20.31
N GLU A 46 0.25 -37.51 -21.05
CA GLU A 46 1.32 -36.51 -20.86
C GLU A 46 0.87 -35.23 -21.59
N ILE A 47 0.69 -34.14 -20.86
CA ILE A 47 0.42 -32.82 -21.43
C ILE A 47 1.80 -32.20 -21.72
N GLY A 48 2.27 -32.39 -22.95
CA GLY A 48 3.46 -31.76 -23.50
C GLY A 48 3.09 -30.71 -24.55
N SER A 49 3.52 -29.47 -24.27
CA SER A 49 3.77 -28.33 -25.15
C SER A 49 3.59 -28.54 -26.66
N GLY A 50 2.72 -27.74 -27.28
CA GLY A 50 2.72 -27.50 -28.73
C GLY A 50 3.27 -26.11 -29.02
N ASP A 51 4.50 -26.05 -29.53
CA ASP A 51 5.04 -24.90 -30.24
C ASP A 51 4.99 -25.20 -31.75
N ALA A 52 5.02 -24.11 -32.53
CA ALA A 52 4.78 -23.97 -33.96
C ALA A 52 5.53 -24.95 -34.88
N GLY A 53 4.94 -25.21 -36.06
CA GLY A 53 5.66 -25.70 -37.23
C GLY A 53 6.73 -24.67 -37.65
N ASP A 54 7.76 -25.01 -38.43
CA ASP A 54 7.93 -26.09 -39.38
C ASP A 54 9.42 -26.12 -39.75
N SER A 55 10.01 -27.31 -39.95
CA SER A 55 11.13 -27.57 -40.89
C SER A 55 11.65 -29.02 -40.72
N GLU A 56 11.57 -29.77 -41.82
CA GLU A 56 11.81 -31.21 -41.95
C GLU A 56 13.22 -31.74 -41.59
N PRO A 57 13.35 -33.07 -41.37
CA PRO A 57 14.52 -33.71 -40.75
C PRO A 57 15.41 -34.50 -41.72
N LEU A 58 16.71 -34.60 -41.44
CA LEU A 58 17.56 -35.69 -41.97
C LEU A 58 18.57 -36.21 -40.93
N ILE A 59 18.21 -37.36 -40.34
CA ILE A 59 18.97 -38.60 -40.04
C ILE A 59 20.53 -38.52 -40.09
N PHE A 60 21.23 -38.90 -39.00
CA PHE A 60 22.09 -40.11 -38.91
C PHE A 60 22.89 -40.25 -37.59
N THR A 61 22.62 -41.36 -36.91
CA THR A 61 23.42 -42.25 -36.03
C THR A 61 24.76 -41.81 -35.40
N ASN A 62 24.84 -42.06 -34.08
CA ASN A 62 25.92 -42.69 -33.31
C ASN A 62 27.30 -42.90 -33.97
N LYS A 63 28.36 -42.36 -33.34
CA LYS A 63 29.51 -43.16 -32.85
C LYS A 63 30.47 -42.37 -31.94
N THR A 64 31.02 -43.14 -31.03
CA THR A 64 32.09 -42.91 -30.06
C THR A 64 33.40 -42.37 -30.65
N SER A 65 34.17 -41.57 -29.89
CA SER A 65 35.59 -41.82 -29.49
C SER A 65 36.41 -40.54 -29.19
N LYS A 66 36.89 -40.44 -27.95
CA LYS A 66 38.26 -40.07 -27.49
C LYS A 66 39.13 -39.05 -28.27
N SER A 67 39.43 -37.94 -27.57
CA SER A 67 40.77 -37.53 -27.06
C SER A 67 41.63 -36.48 -27.81
N LYS A 68 42.28 -35.65 -26.96
CA LYS A 68 43.51 -34.83 -27.07
C LYS A 68 43.36 -33.34 -27.42
N GLN A 69 43.61 -32.45 -26.43
CA GLN A 69 44.85 -31.64 -26.19
C GLN A 69 44.97 -30.47 -27.19
N SER A 70 45.11 -29.19 -26.84
CA SER A 70 45.99 -28.47 -25.89
C SER A 70 45.44 -27.02 -25.80
N MET A 71 45.30 -26.27 -24.68
CA MET A 71 46.24 -25.80 -23.64
C MET A 71 47.45 -24.99 -24.15
N LEU A 72 47.43 -23.68 -23.92
CA LEU A 72 48.45 -22.72 -23.42
C LEU A 72 47.81 -21.32 -23.63
N ASP A 73 47.76 -20.34 -22.73
CA ASP A 73 48.59 -19.91 -21.60
C ASP A 73 47.67 -19.01 -20.71
N ASN A 74 47.77 -18.86 -19.39
CA ASN A 74 48.92 -18.50 -18.56
C ASN A 74 48.64 -18.86 -17.08
N LEU A 75 49.70 -19.14 -16.33
CA LEU A 75 49.70 -19.61 -14.94
C LEU A 75 50.78 -18.84 -14.12
N ILE A 76 50.50 -18.62 -12.82
CA ILE A 76 51.41 -18.45 -11.64
C ILE A 76 51.84 -16.99 -11.32
N SER A 77 51.36 -16.31 -10.27
CA SER A 77 51.58 -16.40 -8.78
C SER A 77 52.96 -15.91 -8.27
N PRO A 78 53.25 -15.80 -6.95
CA PRO A 78 52.95 -14.69 -6.00
C PRO A 78 54.22 -14.14 -5.25
N LEU A 79 54.02 -13.27 -4.23
CA LEU A 79 54.72 -13.18 -2.91
C LEU A 79 55.35 -11.81 -2.44
N VAL A 80 54.98 -11.42 -1.20
CA VAL A 80 55.66 -10.64 -0.10
C VAL A 80 55.74 -9.08 -0.07
N THR A 81 55.46 -8.58 1.14
CA THR A 81 55.45 -7.23 1.76
C THR A 81 56.85 -6.68 2.14
N PRO A 82 56.99 -5.44 2.72
CA PRO A 82 56.96 -5.29 4.20
C PRO A 82 56.50 -3.92 4.82
N SER A 83 56.15 -3.98 6.12
CA SER A 83 56.30 -2.98 7.25
C SER A 83 55.31 -1.80 7.43
N SER A 84 54.75 -1.40 8.60
CA SER A 84 54.67 -1.83 10.03
C SER A 84 53.46 -1.08 10.76
N PRO A 85 53.30 -0.96 12.12
CA PRO A 85 52.15 -1.45 12.95
C PRO A 85 51.37 -0.29 13.69
N PRO A 86 50.59 -0.45 14.81
CA PRO A 86 50.08 -1.62 15.53
C PRO A 86 48.55 -1.63 15.84
N HIS A 87 48.10 -2.74 16.43
CA HIS A 87 46.79 -3.00 17.03
C HIS A 87 46.39 -2.04 18.16
N LEU A 88 45.08 -1.75 18.26
CA LEU A 88 44.34 -1.68 19.54
C LEU A 88 42.81 -1.79 19.30
N SER A 89 42.20 -2.77 19.96
CA SER A 89 40.76 -2.94 20.12
C SER A 89 40.22 -1.99 21.19
N THR A 90 39.07 -1.34 20.96
CA THR A 90 38.17 -0.81 22.02
C THR A 90 36.83 -0.48 21.33
N ALA A 91 35.76 -1.26 21.45
CA ALA A 91 34.90 -1.50 22.61
C ALA A 91 34.41 -0.20 23.27
N LEU A 92 33.09 0.02 23.16
CA LEU A 92 32.20 0.88 23.95
C LEU A 92 32.79 1.54 25.21
N PRO A 93 32.53 2.84 25.46
CA PRO A 93 32.64 3.38 26.81
C PRO A 93 31.35 3.08 27.60
N LEU A 94 31.40 2.00 28.39
CA LEU A 94 30.65 1.89 29.65
C LEU A 94 31.45 2.66 30.72
N GLY A 95 30.88 3.75 31.23
CA GLY A 95 31.39 4.48 32.39
C GLY A 95 30.50 4.23 33.61
N THR A 96 31.03 3.46 34.55
CA THR A 96 30.45 3.16 35.87
C THR A 96 30.63 4.31 36.87
N SER A 97 29.66 4.51 37.76
CA SER A 97 30.00 4.58 39.20
C SER A 97 28.94 3.85 40.02
N THR A 98 29.45 3.03 40.92
CA THR A 98 28.82 1.95 41.67
C THR A 98 28.23 2.46 42.98
N SER A 99 27.11 1.85 43.41
CA SER A 99 26.65 1.90 44.80
C SER A 99 26.41 0.46 45.27
N PRO A 100 27.05 -0.03 46.36
CA PRO A 100 26.92 -1.41 46.77
C PRO A 100 25.70 -1.60 47.68
N ARG A 101 24.92 -2.65 47.39
CA ARG A 101 23.98 -3.25 48.35
C ARG A 101 24.77 -4.21 49.23
N ASN A 102 24.74 -4.01 50.55
CA ASN A 102 24.99 -5.08 51.52
C ASN A 102 23.87 -5.08 52.56
N LEU A 103 23.12 -6.19 52.58
CA LEU A 103 22.33 -6.60 53.73
C LEU A 103 23.30 -7.01 54.85
N SER A 104 23.08 -6.50 56.06
CA SER A 104 23.31 -7.28 57.28
C SER A 104 22.31 -6.85 58.34
N ASN A 105 21.42 -7.77 58.71
CA ASN A 105 20.75 -7.75 60.01
C ASN A 105 21.75 -8.27 61.04
N ILE A 106 21.90 -7.60 62.18
CA ILE A 106 22.04 -8.22 63.50
C ILE A 106 21.81 -7.17 64.60
N ARG A 107 21.04 -7.61 65.59
CA ARG A 107 20.58 -6.90 66.79
C ARG A 107 21.74 -6.35 67.63
N GLY A 108 21.57 -5.13 68.13
CA GLY A 108 22.35 -4.56 69.23
C GLY A 108 21.46 -3.70 70.13
N ILE A 109 20.99 -4.29 71.23
CA ILE A 109 20.28 -3.60 72.31
C ILE A 109 21.29 -2.72 73.06
N ARG A 110 21.05 -1.41 73.14
CA ARG A 110 21.58 -0.60 74.25
C ARG A 110 20.61 0.52 74.63
N ARG A 111 20.04 0.36 75.82
CA ARG A 111 19.31 1.38 76.58
C ARG A 111 20.24 2.56 76.87
N SER A 112 19.77 3.79 76.68
CA SER A 112 19.95 4.84 77.70
C SER A 112 18.97 6.00 77.48
N THR A 113 18.51 6.49 78.61
CA THR A 113 17.51 7.50 78.92
C THR A 113 17.87 8.92 78.50
N GLY A 114 16.87 9.70 78.08
CA GLY A 114 17.00 11.16 77.94
C GLY A 114 15.70 11.82 77.53
N THR A 115 14.90 12.24 78.51
CA THR A 115 13.74 13.13 78.34
C THR A 115 14.23 14.49 77.83
N ARG A 116 13.73 14.97 76.69
CA ARG A 116 13.58 16.41 76.47
C ARG A 116 12.52 16.77 75.43
N THR A 117 11.72 17.71 75.89
CA THR A 117 10.58 18.41 75.30
C THR A 117 10.83 19.02 73.93
N VAL A 118 9.76 18.95 73.12
CA VAL A 118 9.39 19.74 71.94
C VAL A 118 10.09 21.10 71.82
N GLN A 119 10.81 21.30 70.72
CA GLN A 119 10.96 22.61 70.09
C GLN A 119 10.54 22.50 68.63
N THR A 120 9.44 23.17 68.31
CA THR A 120 8.94 23.46 66.96
C THR A 120 9.97 24.25 66.18
N LYS A 121 10.64 23.60 65.22
CA LYS A 121 11.38 24.28 64.16
C LYS A 121 10.42 24.42 62.97
N LYS A 122 10.15 25.67 62.59
CA LYS A 122 9.31 26.07 61.46
C LYS A 122 9.93 25.46 60.19
N GLU A 123 9.33 24.41 59.64
CA GLU A 123 9.67 23.90 58.31
C GLU A 123 9.17 24.93 57.29
N GLU A 124 10.12 25.53 56.57
CA GLU A 124 9.85 26.25 55.34
C GLU A 124 9.32 25.25 54.31
N PRO A 125 8.25 25.56 53.56
CA PRO A 125 7.70 24.61 52.61
C PRO A 125 8.74 24.32 51.53
N LEU A 126 9.11 23.04 51.39
CA LEU A 126 9.86 22.56 50.24
C LEU A 126 9.14 23.02 48.95
N PRO A 127 9.87 23.45 47.91
CA PRO A 127 9.25 23.82 46.66
C PRO A 127 8.40 22.64 46.15
N PRO A 128 7.19 22.91 45.61
CA PRO A 128 6.32 21.85 45.13
C PRO A 128 7.09 21.00 44.12
N SER A 129 7.03 19.67 44.29
CA SER A 129 7.59 18.73 43.33
C SER A 129 7.12 19.10 41.92
N LEU A 130 8.02 19.12 40.94
CA LEU A 130 7.73 19.49 39.53
C LEU A 130 6.49 18.81 38.93
N SER A 131 6.09 17.64 39.46
CA SER A 131 4.87 16.90 39.12
C SER A 131 3.55 17.59 39.52
N GLN A 132 3.57 18.63 40.35
CA GLN A 132 2.39 19.47 40.65
C GLN A 132 2.27 20.64 39.67
N THR A 133 3.34 21.01 38.96
CA THR A 133 3.37 22.16 38.06
C THR A 133 3.05 21.78 36.62
N ILE A 134 3.44 20.57 36.19
CA ILE A 134 3.17 20.06 34.84
C ILE A 134 2.17 18.90 34.95
N PRO A 135 0.89 19.09 34.54
CA PRO A 135 -0.09 18.01 34.53
C PRO A 135 0.30 16.93 33.51
N THR A 136 -0.29 15.73 33.63
CA THR A 136 -0.14 14.67 32.62
C THR A 136 -0.54 15.22 31.25
N PHE A 137 0.39 15.17 30.29
CA PHE A 137 0.19 15.70 28.93
C PHE A 137 0.26 14.61 27.85
N TYR A 138 0.71 13.40 28.19
CA TYR A 138 0.84 12.28 27.27
C TYR A 138 -0.28 11.25 27.49
N PHE A 139 -1.17 11.13 26.51
CA PHE A 139 -2.33 10.23 26.56
C PHE A 139 -2.39 9.33 25.31
N PRO A 140 -1.76 8.14 25.33
CA PRO A 140 -1.68 7.25 24.17
C PRO A 140 -3.04 6.83 23.59
N ARG A 141 -4.07 6.75 24.43
CA ARG A 141 -5.42 6.29 24.08
C ARG A 141 -6.44 7.43 24.01
N GLY A 142 -5.94 8.66 23.81
CA GLY A 142 -6.74 9.89 23.81
C GLY A 142 -6.85 10.49 25.21
N CYS A 143 -7.10 11.80 25.27
CA CYS A 143 -7.29 12.52 26.53
C CYS A 143 -8.64 12.10 27.15
N PRO A 144 -8.69 11.65 28.42
CA PRO A 144 -9.94 11.30 29.09
C PRO A 144 -10.93 12.48 29.07
N LYS A 145 -12.07 12.29 28.42
CA LYS A 145 -13.16 13.29 28.44
C LYS A 145 -13.86 13.23 29.80
N GLU A 146 -14.11 14.37 30.43
CA GLU A 146 -14.57 14.41 31.83
C GLU A 146 -15.94 13.76 32.07
N LYS A 147 -16.79 13.49 31.06
CA LYS A 147 -18.15 12.95 31.25
C LYS A 147 -18.69 12.13 30.07
N VAL A 148 -18.15 10.95 29.77
CA VAL A 148 -18.90 9.97 28.97
C VAL A 148 -19.76 9.15 29.92
N ASN A 149 -21.09 9.27 29.81
CA ASN A 149 -22.01 8.44 30.61
C ASN A 149 -22.06 7.03 30.03
N ILE A 150 -21.08 6.20 30.43
CA ILE A 150 -20.94 4.82 29.96
C ILE A 150 -22.23 4.04 30.21
N ASP A 151 -22.87 4.20 31.37
CA ASP A 151 -24.08 3.45 31.71
C ASP A 151 -25.28 3.85 30.84
N ALA A 152 -25.39 5.10 30.42
CA ALA A 152 -26.42 5.52 29.45
C ALA A 152 -26.21 4.86 28.08
N VAL A 153 -24.96 4.78 27.60
CA VAL A 153 -24.63 4.10 26.33
C VAL A 153 -24.93 2.61 26.43
N ILE A 154 -24.53 1.96 27.53
CA ILE A 154 -24.83 0.54 27.76
C ILE A 154 -26.33 0.28 27.84
N ALA A 155 -27.10 1.11 28.55
CA ALA A 155 -28.56 0.96 28.62
C ALA A 155 -29.23 1.12 27.24
N LYS A 156 -28.70 1.99 26.37
CA LYS A 156 -29.16 2.11 24.97
C LYS A 156 -28.87 0.83 24.18
N ILE A 157 -27.67 0.26 24.35
CA ILE A 157 -27.28 -1.01 23.71
C ILE A 157 -28.19 -2.15 24.19
N GLU A 158 -28.40 -2.33 25.49
CA GLU A 158 -29.27 -3.37 26.05
C GLU A 158 -30.70 -3.26 25.50
N ARG A 159 -31.26 -2.05 25.41
CA ARG A 159 -32.57 -1.80 24.78
C ARG A 159 -32.60 -2.14 23.30
N THR A 160 -31.49 -1.94 22.58
CA THR A 160 -31.39 -2.36 21.18
C THR A 160 -31.36 -3.88 21.06
N PHE A 161 -30.58 -4.57 21.90
CA PHE A 161 -30.47 -6.02 21.90
C PHE A 161 -31.77 -6.73 22.32
N SER A 162 -32.59 -6.14 23.19
CA SER A 162 -33.89 -6.70 23.59
C SER A 162 -34.90 -6.79 22.44
N GLN A 163 -34.63 -6.13 21.31
CA GLN A 163 -35.45 -6.20 20.10
C GLN A 163 -35.07 -7.39 19.20
N PHE A 164 -33.92 -8.02 19.44
CA PHE A 164 -33.42 -9.12 18.62
C PHE A 164 -33.85 -10.48 19.20
N PRO A 165 -34.07 -11.49 18.34
CA PRO A 165 -34.37 -12.84 18.79
C PRO A 165 -33.29 -13.38 19.74
N ASN A 166 -33.69 -13.84 20.93
CA ASN A 166 -32.80 -14.35 21.97
C ASN A 166 -31.72 -13.35 22.46
N GLU A 167 -31.94 -12.04 22.28
CA GLU A 167 -30.96 -11.00 22.61
C GLU A 167 -29.59 -11.23 21.95
N ARG A 168 -29.63 -11.74 20.72
CA ARG A 168 -28.45 -12.00 19.89
C ARG A 168 -28.55 -11.23 18.57
N ALA A 169 -27.52 -10.45 18.28
CA ALA A 169 -27.39 -9.70 17.04
C ALA A 169 -26.60 -10.52 16.00
N ARG A 170 -27.14 -10.63 14.79
CA ARG A 170 -26.40 -11.08 13.59
C ARG A 170 -25.76 -9.88 12.90
N LEU A 171 -24.88 -10.10 11.92
CA LEU A 171 -24.22 -9.01 11.20
C LEU A 171 -25.22 -8.01 10.59
N GLU A 172 -26.36 -8.48 10.10
CA GLU A 172 -27.47 -7.66 9.58
C GLU A 172 -28.08 -6.70 10.63
N ASP A 173 -28.09 -7.09 11.90
CA ASP A 173 -28.62 -6.26 13.00
C ASP A 173 -27.62 -5.19 13.47
N MET A 174 -26.34 -5.35 13.13
CA MET A 174 -25.24 -4.57 13.70
C MET A 174 -25.26 -3.10 13.29
N GLY A 175 -25.98 -2.73 12.23
CA GLY A 175 -26.21 -1.32 11.90
C GLY A 175 -26.96 -0.58 13.02
N LYS A 176 -27.99 -1.21 13.60
CA LYS A 176 -28.72 -0.65 14.77
C LYS A 176 -27.83 -0.60 16.00
N VAL A 177 -26.98 -1.61 16.19
CA VAL A 177 -26.02 -1.67 17.30
C VAL A 177 -24.96 -0.57 17.19
N ALA A 178 -24.42 -0.31 15.98
CA ALA A 178 -23.45 0.76 15.74
C ALA A 178 -24.04 2.14 16.13
N LYS A 179 -25.29 2.42 15.74
CA LYS A 179 -25.99 3.66 16.14
C LYS A 179 -26.30 3.72 17.64
N ALA A 180 -26.54 2.58 18.28
CA ALA A 180 -26.65 2.50 19.74
C ALA A 180 -25.33 2.81 20.46
N CYS A 181 -24.20 2.44 19.84
CA CYS A 181 -22.85 2.74 20.31
C CYS A 181 -22.38 4.17 19.99
N GLU A 182 -23.19 4.96 19.29
CA GLU A 182 -22.82 6.30 18.78
C GLU A 182 -21.61 6.25 17.82
N CYS A 183 -21.55 5.19 17.01
CA CYS A 183 -20.55 5.01 15.96
C CYS A 183 -21.16 5.22 14.57
N PRO A 184 -20.36 5.58 13.55
CA PRO A 184 -20.76 5.52 12.15
C PRO A 184 -21.26 4.13 11.75
N LEU A 185 -22.15 4.05 10.76
CA LEU A 185 -22.79 2.80 10.35
C LEU A 185 -21.79 1.69 10.00
N TYR A 186 -20.73 2.01 9.25
CA TYR A 186 -19.76 1.04 8.77
C TYR A 186 -18.78 0.53 9.84
N TRP A 187 -18.94 0.96 11.10
CA TRP A 187 -18.31 0.30 12.23
C TRP A 187 -19.01 -1.02 12.60
N LYS A 188 -20.18 -1.32 12.00
CA LYS A 188 -20.96 -2.54 12.26
C LYS A 188 -20.15 -3.82 12.07
N GLY A 189 -19.34 -3.93 11.01
CA GLY A 189 -18.41 -5.03 10.80
C GLY A 189 -17.38 -5.14 11.93
N PRO A 190 -16.50 -4.13 12.12
CA PRO A 190 -15.54 -4.10 13.23
C PRO A 190 -16.11 -4.46 14.60
N LEU A 191 -17.27 -3.91 14.95
CA LEU A 191 -17.98 -4.20 16.20
C LEU A 191 -18.38 -5.69 16.30
N PHE A 192 -18.86 -6.28 15.21
CA PHE A 192 -19.26 -7.68 15.15
C PHE A 192 -18.07 -8.63 15.28
N TYR A 193 -17.00 -8.38 14.52
CA TYR A 193 -15.81 -9.22 14.50
C TYR A 193 -15.05 -9.14 15.83
N CYS A 194 -14.87 -7.94 16.41
CA CYS A 194 -14.23 -7.77 17.71
C CYS A 194 -15.00 -8.49 18.84
N ALA A 195 -16.35 -8.48 18.76
CA ALA A 195 -17.19 -9.24 19.69
C ALA A 195 -17.19 -10.75 19.40
N GLY A 196 -16.40 -11.21 18.43
CA GLY A 196 -16.25 -12.62 18.02
C GLY A 196 -17.52 -13.20 17.43
N GLY A 197 -18.28 -12.40 16.69
CA GLY A 197 -19.52 -12.81 16.02
C GLY A 197 -19.30 -13.79 14.87
N GLU A 198 -18.18 -13.70 14.17
CA GLU A 198 -17.80 -14.61 13.06
C GLU A 198 -17.81 -16.08 13.50
N ARG A 199 -17.25 -16.37 14.68
CA ARG A 199 -17.13 -17.74 15.21
C ARG A 199 -18.48 -18.41 15.50
N THR A 200 -19.52 -17.63 15.76
CA THR A 200 -20.83 -18.12 16.22
C THR A 200 -21.98 -17.70 15.30
N GLY A 201 -21.72 -16.92 14.24
CA GLY A 201 -22.71 -16.29 13.38
C GLY A 201 -23.56 -15.19 14.05
N CYS A 202 -23.41 -14.97 15.36
CA CYS A 202 -24.16 -13.99 16.14
C CYS A 202 -23.41 -13.61 17.43
N VAL A 203 -23.78 -12.48 18.03
CA VAL A 203 -23.21 -11.96 19.29
C VAL A 203 -24.31 -11.76 20.32
N SER A 204 -24.12 -12.25 21.56
CA SER A 204 -25.07 -11.99 22.65
C SER A 204 -24.83 -10.63 23.31
N VAL A 205 -25.89 -10.05 23.87
CA VAL A 205 -25.84 -8.77 24.61
C VAL A 205 -24.74 -8.75 25.67
N HIS A 206 -24.62 -9.81 26.47
CA HIS A 206 -23.61 -9.88 27.54
C HIS A 206 -22.18 -9.80 27.01
N LYS A 207 -21.88 -10.50 25.92
CA LYS A 207 -20.54 -10.50 25.31
C LYS A 207 -20.23 -9.13 24.70
N PHE A 208 -21.21 -8.55 24.02
CA PHE A 208 -21.08 -7.24 23.39
C PHE A 208 -20.89 -6.12 24.42
N VAL A 209 -21.75 -6.05 25.44
CA VAL A 209 -21.68 -5.05 26.51
C VAL A 209 -20.35 -5.15 27.28
N ALA A 210 -19.87 -6.35 27.58
CA ALA A 210 -18.59 -6.54 28.24
C ALA A 210 -17.41 -5.99 27.41
N MET A 211 -17.41 -6.27 26.09
CA MET A 211 -16.42 -5.73 25.16
C MET A 211 -16.51 -4.20 25.07
N TRP A 212 -17.69 -3.65 24.79
CA TRP A 212 -17.84 -2.21 24.55
C TRP A 212 -17.59 -1.38 25.81
N ARG A 213 -17.99 -1.87 26.99
CA ARG A 213 -17.67 -1.24 28.27
C ARG A 213 -16.16 -1.14 28.49
N LYS A 214 -15.40 -2.20 28.17
CA LYS A 214 -13.93 -2.19 28.25
C LYS A 214 -13.32 -1.19 27.27
N ILE A 215 -13.85 -1.09 26.06
CA ILE A 215 -13.38 -0.10 25.06
C ILE A 215 -13.64 1.33 25.55
N LEU A 216 -14.86 1.65 26.00
CA LEU A 216 -15.19 2.99 26.49
C LEU A 216 -14.36 3.42 27.72
N GLN A 217 -13.95 2.47 28.56
CA GLN A 217 -13.08 2.74 29.71
C GLN A 217 -11.62 3.02 29.32
N THR A 218 -11.17 2.50 28.17
CA THR A 218 -9.75 2.49 27.82
C THR A 218 -9.41 3.28 26.57
N CYS A 219 -10.38 3.62 25.73
CA CYS A 219 -10.21 4.37 24.48
C CYS A 219 -11.08 5.63 24.52
N HIS A 220 -10.45 6.80 24.44
CA HIS A 220 -11.11 8.08 24.71
C HIS A 220 -11.42 8.93 23.45
N ASP A 221 -10.99 8.47 22.28
CA ASP A 221 -11.32 9.03 20.97
C ASP A 221 -11.62 7.93 19.94
N ASP A 222 -12.13 8.32 18.77
CA ASP A 222 -12.58 7.36 17.77
C ASP A 222 -11.41 6.62 17.11
N ALA A 223 -10.26 7.27 16.96
CA ALA A 223 -9.01 6.61 16.55
C ALA A 223 -8.65 5.45 17.48
N ALA A 224 -8.65 5.66 18.80
CA ALA A 224 -8.35 4.60 19.76
C ALA A 224 -9.43 3.51 19.79
N LYS A 225 -10.71 3.86 19.65
CA LYS A 225 -11.80 2.86 19.61
C LYS A 225 -11.70 1.99 18.36
N PHE A 226 -11.66 2.59 17.17
CA PHE A 226 -11.58 1.88 15.89
C PHE A 226 -10.33 0.99 15.84
N PHE A 227 -9.20 1.55 16.25
CA PHE A 227 -7.95 0.82 16.38
C PHE A 227 -8.07 -0.41 17.27
N HIS A 228 -8.72 -0.28 18.43
CA HIS A 228 -8.91 -1.41 19.35
C HIS A 228 -9.87 -2.49 18.80
N LEU A 229 -10.81 -2.10 17.93
CA LEU A 229 -11.75 -3.05 17.31
C LEU A 229 -11.07 -3.96 16.28
N LEU A 230 -10.09 -3.43 15.54
CA LEU A 230 -9.40 -4.17 14.48
C LEU A 230 -8.15 -4.91 14.98
N MET A 231 -7.46 -4.39 16.01
CA MET A 231 -6.16 -4.92 16.40
C MET A 231 -6.24 -6.36 16.92
N ASN A 232 -5.26 -7.16 16.53
CA ASN A 232 -5.06 -8.48 17.11
C ASN A 232 -4.68 -8.41 18.61
N PRO A 233 -5.12 -9.36 19.46
CA PRO A 233 -4.81 -9.36 20.88
C PRO A 233 -3.30 -9.33 21.16
N GLY A 234 -2.85 -8.36 21.95
CA GLY A 234 -1.44 -8.19 22.30
C GLY A 234 -0.64 -7.30 21.34
N CYS A 235 -1.20 -6.94 20.18
CA CYS A 235 -0.62 -5.97 19.28
C CYS A 235 -0.97 -4.54 19.68
N ASN A 236 -0.07 -3.61 19.36
CA ASN A 236 -0.26 -2.16 19.52
C ASN A 236 -0.10 -1.44 18.17
N TYR A 237 -0.48 -2.12 17.08
CA TYR A 237 -0.52 -1.63 15.71
C TYR A 237 -1.55 -2.43 14.90
N LEU A 238 -1.93 -1.92 13.72
CA LEU A 238 -2.72 -2.63 12.71
C LEU A 238 -1.84 -3.02 11.52
N VAL A 239 -1.98 -4.26 11.05
CA VAL A 239 -1.39 -4.76 9.79
C VAL A 239 -2.45 -4.79 8.68
N GLN A 240 -2.05 -5.11 7.46
CA GLN A 240 -2.94 -5.08 6.29
C GLN A 240 -4.16 -6.00 6.46
N GLU A 241 -3.92 -7.19 6.99
CA GLU A 241 -4.94 -8.23 7.19
C GLU A 241 -6.03 -7.82 8.18
N ASP A 242 -5.71 -6.94 9.14
CA ASP A 242 -6.66 -6.46 10.15
C ASP A 242 -7.79 -5.62 9.52
N PHE A 243 -7.61 -5.08 8.32
CA PHE A 243 -8.61 -4.30 7.59
C PHE A 243 -9.55 -5.16 6.73
N ILE A 244 -9.21 -6.42 6.47
CA ILE A 244 -10.00 -7.30 5.58
C ILE A 244 -11.44 -7.46 6.09
N PRO A 245 -11.71 -7.78 7.37
CA PRO A 245 -13.09 -7.96 7.83
C PRO A 245 -13.93 -6.68 7.74
N PHE A 246 -13.31 -5.51 7.92
CA PHE A 246 -13.95 -4.22 7.75
C PHE A 246 -14.34 -3.98 6.28
N LEU A 247 -13.38 -4.11 5.35
CA LEU A 247 -13.61 -3.85 3.94
C LEU A 247 -14.56 -4.89 3.31
N GLN A 248 -14.48 -6.13 3.76
CA GLN A 248 -15.42 -7.18 3.37
C GLN A 248 -16.87 -6.78 3.69
N ASP A 249 -17.11 -6.18 4.86
CA ASP A 249 -18.43 -5.67 5.24
C ASP A 249 -18.84 -4.44 4.40
N VAL A 250 -17.89 -3.56 4.06
CA VAL A 250 -18.14 -2.42 3.15
C VAL A 250 -18.61 -2.93 1.78
N VAL A 251 -17.85 -3.83 1.12
CA VAL A 251 -18.23 -4.42 -0.18
C VAL A 251 -19.59 -5.12 -0.08
N ASN A 252 -19.85 -5.83 1.02
CA ASN A 252 -21.09 -6.57 1.22
C ASN A 252 -22.31 -5.69 1.51
N SER A 253 -22.17 -4.40 1.82
CA SER A 253 -23.29 -3.57 2.29
C SER A 253 -23.44 -2.22 1.62
N HIS A 254 -22.37 -1.65 1.06
CA HIS A 254 -22.45 -0.35 0.39
C HIS A 254 -23.24 -0.47 -0.93
N PRO A 255 -24.21 0.43 -1.20
CA PRO A 255 -25.02 0.37 -2.42
C PRO A 255 -24.18 0.50 -3.69
N GLY A 256 -23.21 1.43 -3.69
CA GLY A 256 -22.26 1.64 -4.80
C GLY A 256 -21.29 0.49 -5.08
N LEU A 257 -21.29 -0.60 -4.29
CA LEU A 257 -20.47 -1.80 -4.52
C LEU A 257 -21.33 -3.06 -4.67
N SER A 258 -22.65 -2.91 -4.83
CA SER A 258 -23.58 -4.04 -4.91
C SER A 258 -23.27 -5.00 -6.06
N PHE A 259 -22.82 -4.49 -7.21
CA PHE A 259 -22.43 -5.28 -8.37
C PHE A 259 -21.16 -6.11 -8.13
N LEU A 260 -20.24 -5.65 -7.27
CA LEU A 260 -18.97 -6.31 -6.99
C LEU A 260 -19.13 -7.60 -6.17
N LYS A 261 -20.27 -7.78 -5.50
CA LYS A 261 -20.54 -8.96 -4.66
C LYS A 261 -20.55 -10.26 -5.45
N GLU A 262 -20.96 -10.21 -6.71
CA GLU A 262 -21.08 -11.40 -7.57
C GLU A 262 -19.77 -11.72 -8.31
N ALA A 263 -18.81 -10.78 -8.33
CA ALA A 263 -17.53 -10.90 -9.03
C ALA A 263 -16.37 -11.17 -8.06
N SER A 264 -16.16 -12.44 -7.69
CA SER A 264 -15.19 -12.85 -6.65
C SER A 264 -13.73 -12.45 -6.92
N GLU A 265 -13.32 -12.41 -8.18
CA GLU A 265 -11.96 -12.03 -8.57
C GLU A 265 -11.71 -10.54 -8.28
N PHE A 266 -12.55 -9.66 -8.85
CA PHE A 266 -12.51 -8.21 -8.61
C PHE A 266 -12.73 -7.85 -7.15
N HIS A 267 -13.53 -8.63 -6.42
CA HIS A 267 -13.77 -8.43 -5.00
C HIS A 267 -12.46 -8.42 -4.19
N SER A 268 -11.65 -9.47 -4.35
CA SER A 268 -10.38 -9.59 -3.62
C SER A 268 -9.38 -8.50 -4.00
N ARG A 269 -9.40 -8.07 -5.27
CA ARG A 269 -8.53 -7.03 -5.81
C ARG A 269 -8.91 -5.65 -5.29
N TYR A 270 -10.19 -5.31 -5.30
CA TYR A 270 -10.68 -4.06 -4.72
C TYR A 270 -10.27 -3.93 -3.25
N ILE A 271 -10.49 -4.98 -2.43
CA ILE A 271 -10.06 -4.96 -1.03
C ILE A 271 -8.55 -4.74 -0.91
N THR A 272 -7.75 -5.45 -1.72
CA THR A 272 -6.29 -5.31 -1.72
C THR A 272 -5.87 -3.87 -2.05
N THR A 273 -6.47 -3.27 -3.08
CA THR A 273 -6.19 -1.90 -3.52
C THR A 273 -6.56 -0.88 -2.46
N VAL A 274 -7.75 -0.98 -1.87
CA VAL A 274 -8.17 -0.07 -0.79
C VAL A 274 -7.22 -0.19 0.42
N ILE A 275 -6.78 -1.40 0.79
CA ILE A 275 -5.77 -1.59 1.85
C ILE A 275 -4.45 -0.91 1.48
N GLN A 276 -3.98 -1.07 0.24
CA GLN A 276 -2.74 -0.42 -0.19
C GLN A 276 -2.88 1.11 -0.11
N ARG A 277 -4.00 1.69 -0.56
CA ARG A 277 -4.27 3.13 -0.47
C ARG A 277 -4.36 3.62 0.98
N ILE A 278 -4.98 2.83 1.88
CA ILE A 278 -4.98 3.12 3.32
C ILE A 278 -3.54 3.18 3.86
N PHE A 279 -2.70 2.19 3.55
CA PHE A 279 -1.33 2.18 4.05
C PHE A 279 -0.45 3.24 3.39
N TYR A 280 -0.69 3.56 2.11
CA TYR A 280 0.00 4.60 1.36
C TYR A 280 -0.21 5.98 2.01
N THR A 281 -1.44 6.29 2.41
CA THR A 281 -1.78 7.59 3.00
C THR A 281 -1.58 7.62 4.52
N VAL A 282 -1.93 6.56 5.25
CA VAL A 282 -1.95 6.56 6.72
C VAL A 282 -0.61 6.12 7.33
N ASN A 283 0.05 5.08 6.80
CA ASN A 283 1.27 4.52 7.39
C ASN A 283 2.54 5.28 6.97
N ARG A 284 2.60 6.56 7.33
CA ARG A 284 3.71 7.47 6.97
C ARG A 284 5.08 7.03 7.51
N SER A 285 5.12 6.13 8.48
CA SER A 285 6.38 5.54 8.98
C SER A 285 6.98 4.43 8.10
N TRP A 286 6.29 3.97 7.05
CA TRP A 286 6.70 2.83 6.21
C TRP A 286 6.89 1.50 6.97
N SER A 287 6.46 1.44 8.23
CA SER A 287 6.70 0.30 9.12
C SER A 287 5.87 -0.94 8.77
N GLY A 288 4.87 -0.80 7.91
CA GLY A 288 3.84 -1.81 7.67
C GLY A 288 2.90 -2.01 8.85
N ARG A 289 2.92 -1.10 9.82
CA ARG A 289 2.21 -1.18 11.10
C ARG A 289 1.57 0.16 11.42
N ILE A 290 0.29 0.33 11.09
CA ILE A 290 -0.43 1.56 11.40
C ILE A 290 -0.59 1.67 12.91
N THR A 291 -0.14 2.78 13.47
CA THR A 291 -0.32 3.12 14.88
C THR A 291 -1.60 3.93 15.09
N CYS A 292 -2.12 3.94 16.32
CA CYS A 292 -3.26 4.79 16.69
C CYS A 292 -3.00 6.28 16.43
N ASN A 293 -1.74 6.72 16.52
CA ASN A 293 -1.37 8.10 16.24
C ASN A 293 -1.36 8.44 14.74
N GLU A 294 -0.89 7.52 13.90
CA GLU A 294 -0.99 7.67 12.44
C GLU A 294 -2.45 7.72 11.99
N LEU A 295 -3.28 6.79 12.50
CA LEU A 295 -4.71 6.79 12.23
C LEU A 295 -5.41 8.08 12.68
N ARG A 296 -5.00 8.65 13.83
CA ARG A 296 -5.56 9.91 14.35
C ARG A 296 -5.19 11.12 13.49
N LYS A 297 -4.04 11.07 12.81
CA LYS A 297 -3.54 12.17 11.98
C LYS A 297 -4.04 12.11 10.53
N SER A 298 -4.67 11.02 10.13
CA SER A 298 -5.23 10.88 8.78
C SER A 298 -6.72 11.27 8.71
N SER A 299 -7.23 11.32 7.50
CA SER A 299 -8.63 11.53 7.11
C SER A 299 -9.44 10.23 7.03
N PHE A 300 -8.85 9.08 7.39
CA PHE A 300 -9.45 7.78 7.14
C PHE A 300 -10.78 7.60 7.88
N LEU A 301 -10.86 7.97 9.17
CA LEU A 301 -12.10 7.79 9.95
C LEU A 301 -13.22 8.74 9.52
N GLN A 302 -12.86 9.91 8.99
CA GLN A 302 -13.79 10.85 8.37
C GLN A 302 -14.39 10.22 7.11
N ASN A 303 -13.56 9.62 6.25
CA ASN A 303 -14.02 8.88 5.07
C ASN A 303 -14.87 7.65 5.43
N VAL A 304 -14.54 6.92 6.52
CA VAL A 304 -15.39 5.82 7.02
C VAL A 304 -16.77 6.31 7.47
N ALA A 305 -16.86 7.53 8.01
CA ALA A 305 -18.14 8.12 8.37
C ALA A 305 -18.96 8.54 7.14
N LEU A 306 -18.30 9.06 6.09
CA LEU A 306 -18.97 9.46 4.85
C LEU A 306 -19.54 8.29 4.05
N LEU A 307 -19.07 7.05 4.24
CA LEU A 307 -19.62 5.84 3.57
C LEU A 307 -21.14 5.65 3.77
N GLU A 308 -21.73 6.19 4.83
CA GLU A 308 -23.19 6.11 5.02
C GLU A 308 -23.97 7.32 4.49
N GLU A 309 -23.26 8.38 4.13
CA GLU A 309 -23.82 9.63 3.60
C GLU A 309 -23.76 9.64 2.07
N GLU A 310 -22.67 9.13 1.50
CA GLU A 310 -22.42 9.08 0.06
C GLU A 310 -22.83 7.72 -0.54
N ALA A 311 -23.88 7.71 -1.35
CA ALA A 311 -24.35 6.49 -2.01
C ALA A 311 -23.48 6.09 -3.20
N ASP A 312 -22.89 7.09 -3.87
CA ASP A 312 -21.90 6.91 -4.92
C ASP A 312 -20.50 6.78 -4.29
N ILE A 313 -19.93 5.58 -4.38
CA ILE A 313 -18.63 5.26 -3.76
C ILE A 313 -17.48 6.04 -4.42
N ASN A 314 -17.66 6.50 -5.65
CA ASN A 314 -16.61 7.20 -6.41
C ASN A 314 -16.37 8.63 -5.94
N GLN A 315 -17.34 9.22 -5.21
CA GLN A 315 -17.14 10.51 -4.52
C GLN A 315 -16.13 10.41 -3.36
N LEU A 316 -15.87 9.21 -2.84
CA LEU A 316 -14.90 8.96 -1.78
C LEU A 316 -13.52 8.65 -2.38
N THR A 317 -12.96 9.65 -3.05
CA THR A 317 -11.75 9.54 -3.89
C THR A 317 -10.53 9.09 -3.11
N GLU A 318 -10.37 9.47 -1.83
CA GLU A 318 -9.14 9.22 -1.06
C GLU A 318 -8.81 7.74 -0.82
N TYR A 319 -9.83 6.88 -0.64
CA TYR A 319 -9.63 5.48 -0.27
C TYR A 319 -10.52 4.52 -1.04
N PHE A 320 -11.82 4.81 -1.17
CA PHE A 320 -12.84 3.82 -1.48
C PHE A 320 -13.34 3.84 -2.94
N SER A 321 -13.03 4.87 -3.71
CA SER A 321 -13.44 4.99 -5.12
C SER A 321 -13.18 3.71 -5.91
N TYR A 322 -14.24 3.21 -6.57
CA TYR A 322 -14.17 2.04 -7.43
C TYR A 322 -13.52 2.39 -8.78
N GLU A 323 -13.77 3.58 -9.32
CA GLU A 323 -13.12 4.09 -10.53
C GLU A 323 -11.59 4.06 -10.41
N HIS A 324 -11.06 4.58 -9.30
CA HIS A 324 -9.63 4.55 -9.02
C HIS A 324 -9.09 3.11 -8.96
N PHE A 325 -9.83 2.20 -8.33
CA PHE A 325 -9.45 0.79 -8.31
C PHE A 325 -9.43 0.19 -9.72
N TYR A 326 -10.44 0.49 -10.53
CA TYR A 326 -10.61 -0.06 -11.88
C TYR A 326 -9.43 0.34 -12.78
N VAL A 327 -9.04 1.62 -12.77
CA VAL A 327 -7.86 2.11 -13.50
C VAL A 327 -6.59 1.37 -13.07
N ILE A 328 -6.34 1.27 -11.76
CA ILE A 328 -5.15 0.56 -11.25
C ILE A 328 -5.16 -0.91 -11.70
N TYR A 329 -6.32 -1.55 -11.66
CA TYR A 329 -6.46 -2.94 -12.05
C TYR A 329 -6.24 -3.15 -13.56
N CYS A 330 -6.84 -2.32 -14.43
CA CYS A 330 -6.66 -2.42 -15.87
C CYS A 330 -5.22 -2.18 -16.28
N LYS A 331 -4.56 -1.15 -15.74
CA LYS A 331 -3.13 -0.90 -16.00
C LYS A 331 -2.24 -2.06 -15.54
N PHE A 332 -2.58 -2.74 -14.46
CA PHE A 332 -1.85 -3.96 -14.07
C PHE A 332 -2.11 -5.10 -15.06
N TRP A 333 -3.37 -5.31 -15.42
CA TRP A 333 -3.80 -6.39 -16.30
C TRP A 333 -3.19 -6.30 -17.70
N GLU A 334 -3.02 -5.09 -18.22
CA GLU A 334 -2.31 -4.83 -19.49
C GLU A 334 -0.84 -5.30 -19.46
N LEU A 335 -0.19 -5.25 -18.29
CA LEU A 335 1.21 -5.64 -18.12
C LEU A 335 1.37 -7.14 -17.82
N ASP A 336 0.47 -7.71 -17.01
CA ASP A 336 0.44 -9.12 -16.59
C ASP A 336 -0.17 -10.03 -17.67
N THR A 337 0.56 -10.17 -18.78
CA THR A 337 0.09 -10.92 -19.96
C THR A 337 -0.02 -12.43 -19.76
N ASP A 338 0.72 -13.02 -18.81
CA ASP A 338 0.65 -14.43 -18.45
C ASP A 338 -0.31 -14.71 -17.27
N HIS A 339 -0.93 -13.66 -16.72
CA HIS A 339 -1.95 -13.70 -15.68
C HIS A 339 -1.48 -14.45 -14.42
N ASP A 340 -0.19 -14.33 -14.10
CA ASP A 340 0.40 -14.98 -12.92
C ASP A 340 0.31 -14.11 -11.66
N LEU A 341 -0.22 -12.87 -11.80
CA LEU A 341 -0.44 -11.87 -10.76
C LEU A 341 0.84 -11.21 -10.26
N TYR A 342 1.91 -11.34 -11.05
CA TYR A 342 3.16 -10.65 -10.86
C TYR A 342 3.62 -10.02 -12.18
N ILE A 343 4.46 -9.00 -12.05
CA ILE A 343 5.10 -8.35 -13.20
C ILE A 343 6.61 -8.32 -12.98
N ASP A 344 7.36 -8.57 -14.05
CA ASP A 344 8.82 -8.48 -14.05
C ASP A 344 9.31 -7.10 -14.56
N PRO A 345 10.63 -6.81 -14.55
CA PRO A 345 11.15 -5.53 -15.03
C PRO A 345 10.81 -5.21 -16.49
N LYS A 346 10.67 -6.23 -17.36
CA LYS A 346 10.32 -6.04 -18.76
C LYS A 346 8.85 -5.72 -18.91
N ASP A 347 8.00 -6.36 -18.11
CA ASP A 347 6.59 -6.03 -18.06
C ASP A 347 6.41 -4.58 -17.63
N LEU A 348 7.05 -4.17 -16.53
CA LEU A 348 6.98 -2.80 -16.03
C LEU A 348 7.55 -1.77 -17.02
N ALA A 349 8.58 -2.13 -17.79
CA ALA A 349 9.15 -1.25 -18.80
C ALA A 349 8.16 -0.87 -19.90
N ARG A 350 7.15 -1.70 -20.19
CA ARG A 350 6.12 -1.39 -21.20
C ARG A 350 5.12 -0.34 -20.73
N HIS A 351 5.07 -0.04 -19.43
CA HIS A 351 4.17 0.97 -18.89
C HIS A 351 4.50 2.36 -19.45
N ASN A 352 3.47 3.07 -19.94
CA ASN A 352 3.57 4.40 -20.57
C ASN A 352 4.70 4.46 -21.62
N ASP A 353 4.72 3.53 -22.58
CA ASP A 353 5.65 3.49 -23.71
C ASP A 353 7.14 3.65 -23.34
N HIS A 354 7.57 2.97 -22.28
CA HIS A 354 8.95 3.05 -21.76
C HIS A 354 9.35 4.44 -21.24
N ALA A 355 8.40 5.20 -20.69
CA ALA A 355 8.65 6.52 -20.09
C ALA A 355 9.73 6.48 -19.00
N ILE A 356 9.65 5.51 -18.08
CA ILE A 356 10.60 5.38 -16.97
C ILE A 356 11.92 4.74 -17.42
N SER A 357 13.06 5.23 -16.94
CA SER A 357 14.39 4.67 -17.23
C SER A 357 14.58 3.24 -16.69
N ASN A 358 15.36 2.41 -17.39
CA ASN A 358 15.60 1.03 -16.96
C ASN A 358 16.37 0.99 -15.64
N ARG A 359 17.32 1.92 -15.43
CA ARG A 359 18.02 2.08 -14.14
C ARG A 359 17.01 2.31 -13.01
N MET A 360 15.99 3.15 -13.23
CA MET A 360 14.96 3.37 -12.22
C MET A 360 14.06 2.14 -12.02
N ILE A 361 13.68 1.45 -13.09
CA ILE A 361 12.93 0.19 -12.99
C ILE A 361 13.70 -0.83 -12.14
N GLU A 362 14.99 -1.05 -12.39
CA GLU A 362 15.83 -1.94 -11.59
C GLU A 362 15.82 -1.58 -10.09
N ARG A 363 15.78 -0.28 -9.77
CA ARG A 363 15.69 0.19 -8.37
C ARG A 363 14.38 -0.18 -7.70
N ILE A 364 13.26 -0.21 -8.41
CA ILE A 364 11.98 -0.66 -7.87
C ILE A 364 12.07 -2.13 -7.41
N PHE A 365 12.75 -2.97 -8.19
CA PHE A 365 12.93 -4.40 -7.88
C PHE A 365 14.05 -4.69 -6.88
N SER A 366 14.88 -3.70 -6.54
CA SER A 366 16.07 -3.86 -5.67
C SER A 366 15.75 -4.15 -4.20
N GLY A 367 14.51 -3.87 -3.76
CA GLY A 367 14.13 -3.88 -2.34
C GLY A 367 14.05 -2.50 -1.69
N ALA A 368 14.31 -1.42 -2.43
CA ALA A 368 14.22 -0.04 -1.93
C ALA A 368 12.81 0.34 -1.41
N VAL A 369 11.78 -0.15 -2.12
CA VAL A 369 10.37 0.23 -1.93
C VAL A 369 9.41 -0.95 -1.72
N THR A 370 9.88 -2.19 -1.89
CA THR A 370 9.05 -3.38 -1.70
C THR A 370 9.05 -3.87 -0.26
N ARG A 371 7.91 -4.41 0.20
CA ARG A 371 7.78 -4.92 1.57
C ARG A 371 8.32 -6.34 1.66
N GLY A 372 9.43 -6.52 2.38
CA GLY A 372 10.04 -7.82 2.63
C GLY A 372 11.14 -8.16 1.63
N ARG A 373 11.42 -9.47 1.44
CA ARG A 373 12.53 -9.94 0.59
C ARG A 373 12.08 -10.76 -0.62
N LYS A 374 10.78 -10.85 -0.89
CA LYS A 374 10.24 -11.70 -1.97
C LYS A 374 10.56 -11.09 -3.34
N ALA A 375 10.17 -9.85 -3.57
CA ALA A 375 10.40 -9.16 -4.84
C ALA A 375 11.89 -9.16 -5.25
N GLN A 376 12.79 -8.87 -4.30
CA GLN A 376 14.24 -8.92 -4.55
C GLN A 376 14.75 -10.32 -4.94
N LYS A 377 14.19 -11.38 -4.35
CA LYS A 377 14.62 -12.77 -4.61
C LYS A 377 14.03 -13.34 -5.89
N GLU A 378 12.79 -12.99 -6.17
CA GLU A 378 11.99 -13.55 -7.26
C GLU A 378 12.08 -12.70 -8.53
N GLY A 379 12.56 -11.45 -8.42
CA GLY A 379 12.66 -10.52 -9.55
C GLY A 379 11.29 -10.09 -10.08
N LYS A 380 10.26 -10.16 -9.25
CA LYS A 380 8.85 -9.97 -9.62
C LYS A 380 8.13 -9.10 -8.59
N LEU A 381 7.28 -8.18 -9.04
CA LEU A 381 6.40 -7.36 -8.18
C LEU A 381 5.02 -7.96 -8.12
N SER A 382 4.40 -7.97 -6.94
CA SER A 382 3.00 -8.35 -6.81
C SER A 382 2.07 -7.21 -7.23
N TYR A 383 0.79 -7.52 -7.47
CA TYR A 383 -0.25 -6.49 -7.64
C TYR A 383 -0.24 -5.43 -6.51
N ALA A 384 -0.02 -5.84 -5.26
CA ALA A 384 0.05 -4.91 -4.15
C ALA A 384 1.23 -3.94 -4.26
N ASP A 385 2.39 -4.41 -4.74
CA ASP A 385 3.55 -3.53 -4.99
C ASP A 385 3.29 -2.60 -6.19
N PHE A 386 2.62 -3.09 -7.24
CA PHE A 386 2.23 -2.28 -8.39
C PHE A 386 1.29 -1.13 -8.02
N VAL A 387 0.33 -1.33 -7.11
CA VAL A 387 -0.54 -0.25 -6.62
C VAL A 387 0.30 0.90 -6.04
N TRP A 388 1.36 0.59 -5.27
CA TRP A 388 2.25 1.62 -4.73
C TRP A 388 3.07 2.31 -5.82
N PHE A 389 3.56 1.54 -6.80
CA PHE A 389 4.26 2.07 -7.96
C PHE A 389 3.38 3.08 -8.70
N LEU A 390 2.20 2.68 -9.15
CA LEU A 390 1.35 3.50 -10.03
C LEU A 390 0.90 4.77 -9.32
N VAL A 391 0.44 4.68 -8.06
CA VAL A 391 0.06 5.88 -7.29
C VAL A 391 1.24 6.81 -7.04
N SER A 392 2.47 6.29 -6.91
CA SER A 392 3.68 7.11 -6.76
C SER A 392 4.12 7.74 -8.10
N GLU A 393 3.95 7.03 -9.20
CA GLU A 393 4.33 7.48 -10.54
C GLU A 393 3.47 8.67 -10.98
N GLU A 394 2.16 8.55 -10.78
CA GLU A 394 1.20 9.52 -11.30
C GLU A 394 1.10 10.79 -10.44
N ASP A 395 1.35 10.71 -9.13
CA ASP A 395 1.44 11.90 -8.26
C ASP A 395 2.75 11.91 -7.45
N LYS A 396 3.79 12.49 -8.07
CA LYS A 396 5.12 12.71 -7.49
C LYS A 396 5.19 13.88 -6.51
N LYS A 397 4.09 14.60 -6.25
CA LYS A 397 4.02 15.72 -5.30
C LYS A 397 3.69 15.26 -3.88
N THR A 398 3.05 14.10 -3.74
CA THR A 398 2.66 13.60 -2.41
C THR A 398 3.87 13.26 -1.54
N PRO A 399 3.80 13.47 -0.20
CA PRO A 399 4.88 13.10 0.70
C PRO A 399 5.26 11.61 0.68
N THR A 400 4.34 10.72 0.31
CA THR A 400 4.61 9.27 0.16
C THR A 400 5.36 9.00 -1.13
N SER A 401 4.94 9.58 -2.25
CA SER A 401 5.65 9.41 -3.52
C SER A 401 7.07 9.98 -3.48
N ILE A 402 7.26 11.14 -2.86
CA ILE A 402 8.60 11.72 -2.68
C ILE A 402 9.51 10.76 -1.89
N GLU A 403 8.99 10.09 -0.86
CA GLU A 403 9.74 9.05 -0.13
C GLU A 403 10.01 7.81 -0.99
N TYR A 404 9.05 7.40 -1.82
CA TYR A 404 9.17 6.27 -2.74
C TYR A 404 10.33 6.48 -3.71
N TRP A 405 10.32 7.60 -4.45
CA TRP A 405 11.34 7.89 -5.45
C TRP A 405 12.69 8.23 -4.84
N PHE A 406 12.72 8.94 -3.71
CA PHE A 406 13.96 9.18 -2.98
C PHE A 406 14.65 7.87 -2.58
N ARG A 407 13.90 6.88 -2.05
CA ARG A 407 14.45 5.55 -1.72
C ARG A 407 15.01 4.82 -2.94
N CYS A 408 14.40 5.00 -4.11
CA CYS A 408 14.91 4.42 -5.34
C CYS A 408 16.19 5.13 -5.81
N MET A 409 16.26 6.45 -5.71
CA MET A 409 17.42 7.23 -6.16
C MET A 409 18.62 7.16 -5.20
N ASP A 410 18.38 7.01 -3.90
CA ASP A 410 19.39 6.78 -2.87
C ASP A 410 19.93 5.35 -3.02
N LEU A 411 21.03 5.21 -3.76
CA LEU A 411 21.61 3.93 -4.17
C LEU A 411 22.27 3.23 -2.99
N ASP A 412 22.98 3.99 -2.16
CA ASP A 412 23.73 3.46 -1.01
C ASP A 412 22.93 3.49 0.31
N GLY A 413 21.82 4.23 0.36
CA GLY A 413 20.91 4.28 1.50
C GLY A 413 21.42 5.17 2.63
N ASP A 414 22.31 6.12 2.35
CA ASP A 414 22.89 7.02 3.35
C ASP A 414 21.96 8.19 3.76
N GLY A 415 20.85 8.37 3.03
CA GLY A 415 19.84 9.40 3.26
C GLY A 415 20.10 10.72 2.53
N ALA A 416 20.99 10.75 1.55
CA ALA A 416 21.28 11.90 0.72
C ALA A 416 21.58 11.49 -0.73
N LEU A 417 21.12 12.28 -1.70
CA LEU A 417 21.48 12.11 -3.11
C LEU A 417 22.79 12.86 -3.38
N SER A 418 23.82 12.09 -3.69
CA SER A 418 25.13 12.54 -4.12
C SER A 418 25.15 12.86 -5.63
N MET A 419 26.14 13.64 -6.06
CA MET A 419 26.30 13.97 -7.49
C MET A 419 26.50 12.71 -8.36
N TYR A 420 27.16 11.69 -7.81
CA TYR A 420 27.35 10.42 -8.50
C TYR A 420 26.02 9.72 -8.78
N GLU A 421 25.09 9.71 -7.83
CA GLU A 421 23.78 9.07 -8.00
C GLU A 421 22.92 9.84 -9.00
N LEU A 422 22.97 11.17 -8.96
CA LEU A 422 22.26 12.02 -9.92
C LEU A 422 22.79 11.81 -11.34
N GLU A 423 24.11 11.83 -11.52
CA GLU A 423 24.76 11.56 -12.81
C GLU A 423 24.42 10.14 -13.31
N TYR A 424 24.38 9.16 -12.40
CA TYR A 424 23.99 7.79 -12.73
C TYR A 424 22.57 7.71 -13.31
N PHE A 425 21.57 8.41 -12.80
CA PHE A 425 20.26 8.38 -13.45
C PHE A 425 20.22 9.23 -14.73
N TYR A 426 20.88 10.40 -14.70
CA TYR A 426 20.86 11.34 -15.81
C TYR A 426 21.55 10.81 -17.07
N GLU A 427 22.60 10.00 -16.93
CA GLU A 427 23.30 9.39 -18.08
C GLU A 427 22.35 8.59 -18.99
N GLU A 428 21.40 7.84 -18.41
CA GLU A 428 20.40 7.11 -19.20
C GLU A 428 19.36 8.06 -19.83
N GLN A 429 19.00 9.14 -19.13
CA GLN A 429 18.11 10.18 -19.69
C GLN A 429 18.73 10.86 -20.92
N CYS A 430 20.02 11.19 -20.88
CA CYS A 430 20.75 11.72 -22.04
C CYS A 430 20.66 10.75 -23.23
N GLN A 431 20.90 9.46 -23.00
CA GLN A 431 20.79 8.44 -24.06
C GLN A 431 19.38 8.34 -24.64
N LYS A 432 18.33 8.44 -23.80
CA LYS A 432 16.94 8.46 -24.26
C LYS A 432 16.63 9.72 -25.10
N LEU A 433 17.09 10.89 -24.67
CA LEU A 433 16.93 12.15 -25.42
C LEU A 433 17.65 12.10 -26.78
N ASP A 434 18.89 11.60 -26.80
CA ASP A 434 19.66 11.42 -28.04
C ASP A 434 18.95 10.49 -29.04
N ASN A 435 18.33 9.41 -28.55
CA ASN A 435 17.54 8.49 -29.39
C ASN A 435 16.29 9.16 -29.98
N MET A 436 15.78 10.21 -29.36
CA MET A 436 14.69 11.06 -29.86
C MET A 436 15.20 12.23 -30.71
N ALA A 437 16.51 12.32 -30.97
CA ALA A 437 17.19 13.43 -31.65
C ALA A 437 17.01 14.78 -30.94
N ILE A 438 16.90 14.77 -29.61
CA ILE A 438 16.87 15.96 -28.76
C ILE A 438 18.24 16.06 -28.07
N GLU A 439 18.92 17.20 -28.24
CA GLU A 439 20.22 17.42 -27.60
C GLU A 439 20.02 17.59 -26.07
N PRO A 440 20.57 16.69 -25.23
CA PRO A 440 20.44 16.79 -23.79
C PRO A 440 21.31 17.92 -23.25
N LEU A 441 20.84 18.54 -22.16
CA LEU A 441 21.64 19.50 -21.42
C LEU A 441 22.85 18.80 -20.77
N PRO A 442 24.06 19.39 -20.75
CA PRO A 442 25.18 18.83 -20.01
C PRO A 442 24.82 18.64 -18.52
N PHE A 443 25.37 17.61 -17.89
CA PHE A 443 25.04 17.26 -16.51
C PHE A 443 25.33 18.41 -15.53
N GLU A 444 26.43 19.15 -15.71
CA GLU A 444 26.78 20.27 -14.84
C GLU A 444 25.74 21.39 -14.88
N ASP A 445 25.19 21.67 -16.07
CA ASP A 445 24.16 22.69 -16.26
C ASP A 445 22.81 22.22 -15.69
N CYS A 446 22.45 20.96 -15.94
CA CYS A 446 21.26 20.32 -15.35
C CYS A 446 21.33 20.33 -13.82
N LEU A 447 22.48 19.96 -13.26
CA LEU A 447 22.71 19.95 -11.82
C LEU A 447 22.55 21.36 -11.22
N CYS A 448 23.09 22.40 -11.87
CA CYS A 448 22.89 23.78 -11.42
C CYS A 448 21.40 24.14 -11.37
N GLN A 449 20.63 23.81 -12.41
CA GLN A 449 19.18 24.05 -12.44
C GLN A 449 18.44 23.29 -11.32
N MET A 450 18.81 22.03 -11.08
CA MET A 450 18.20 21.21 -10.04
C MET A 450 18.54 21.70 -8.63
N LEU A 451 19.76 22.19 -8.40
CA LEU A 451 20.15 22.80 -7.14
C LEU A 451 19.40 24.11 -6.89
N ASP A 452 19.19 24.93 -7.92
CA ASP A 452 18.39 26.15 -7.82
C ASP A 452 16.90 25.88 -7.60
N LEU A 453 16.39 24.77 -8.15
CA LEU A 453 15.01 24.32 -7.96
C LEU A 453 14.79 23.78 -6.54
N VAL A 454 15.68 22.91 -6.05
CA VAL A 454 15.54 22.24 -4.75
C VAL A 454 15.97 23.14 -3.59
N LYS A 455 17.01 23.97 -3.79
CA LYS A 455 17.66 24.81 -2.77
C LYS A 455 18.00 24.02 -1.50
N PRO A 456 18.87 22.99 -1.62
CA PRO A 456 19.21 22.13 -0.50
C PRO A 456 19.84 22.92 0.65
N GLN A 457 19.70 22.43 1.87
CA GLN A 457 20.34 23.05 3.03
C GLN A 457 21.88 22.93 2.99
N CYS A 458 22.41 21.94 2.28
CA CYS A 458 23.84 21.71 2.09
C CYS A 458 24.12 21.56 0.59
N ASP A 459 24.94 22.44 0.02
CA ASP A 459 25.13 22.55 -1.43
C ASP A 459 25.64 21.25 -2.11
N GLU A 460 26.34 20.39 -1.36
CA GLU A 460 26.94 19.16 -1.89
C GLU A 460 26.00 17.94 -1.88
N LYS A 461 24.79 18.05 -1.30
CA LYS A 461 23.88 16.90 -1.15
C LYS A 461 22.41 17.30 -1.08
N ILE A 462 21.55 16.50 -1.72
CA ILE A 462 20.10 16.70 -1.68
C ILE A 462 19.46 15.67 -0.75
N THR A 463 18.79 16.11 0.31
CA THR A 463 18.11 15.21 1.24
C THR A 463 16.62 15.08 0.94
N LEU A 464 15.99 14.04 1.48
CA LEU A 464 14.53 13.87 1.44
C LEU A 464 13.79 15.09 2.01
N HIS A 465 14.36 15.75 3.03
CA HIS A 465 13.77 16.96 3.60
C HIS A 465 13.73 18.10 2.59
N ASP A 466 14.81 18.28 1.83
CA ASP A 466 14.92 19.35 0.83
C ASP A 466 13.86 19.18 -0.27
N LEU A 467 13.71 17.95 -0.80
CA LEU A 467 12.70 17.65 -1.83
C LEU A 467 11.26 17.85 -1.35
N LYS A 468 10.94 17.47 -0.10
CA LYS A 468 9.62 17.75 0.48
C LYS A 468 9.35 19.24 0.69
N LYS A 469 10.41 20.02 0.90
CA LYS A 469 10.33 21.45 1.18
C LYS A 469 10.21 22.28 -0.09
N CYS A 470 10.87 21.89 -1.19
CA CYS A 470 10.91 22.68 -2.42
C CYS A 470 9.58 22.74 -3.19
N LYS A 471 8.66 21.79 -2.94
CA LYS A 471 7.34 21.67 -3.60
C LYS A 471 7.38 21.38 -5.11
N LEU A 472 8.57 21.22 -5.68
CA LEU A 472 8.80 20.91 -7.09
C LEU A 472 9.53 19.56 -7.27
N ALA A 473 9.38 18.66 -6.29
CA ALA A 473 10.03 17.35 -6.32
C ALA A 473 9.62 16.50 -7.54
N ASN A 474 8.38 16.66 -8.03
CA ASN A 474 7.91 16.00 -9.24
C ASN A 474 8.77 16.37 -10.46
N VAL A 475 9.05 17.66 -10.67
CA VAL A 475 9.92 18.13 -11.77
C VAL A 475 11.32 17.56 -11.62
N PHE A 476 11.88 17.64 -10.40
CA PHE A 476 13.19 17.05 -10.10
C PHE A 476 13.25 15.57 -10.48
N PHE A 477 12.27 14.77 -10.06
CA PHE A 477 12.24 13.34 -10.34
C PHE A 477 12.08 13.05 -11.84
N ASP A 478 11.16 13.74 -12.52
CA ASP A 478 10.92 13.52 -13.95
C ASP A 478 12.19 13.81 -14.78
N THR A 479 12.94 14.87 -14.45
CA THR A 479 14.23 15.20 -15.07
C THR A 479 15.22 14.02 -15.05
N PHE A 480 15.29 13.27 -13.95
CA PHE A 480 16.28 12.21 -13.79
C PHE A 480 15.83 10.85 -14.31
N PHE A 481 14.53 10.57 -14.48
CA PHE A 481 14.12 9.21 -14.86
C PHE A 481 12.80 9.05 -15.62
N ASN A 482 12.02 10.10 -15.88
CA ASN A 482 10.79 10.00 -16.68
C ASN A 482 10.87 10.94 -17.89
N ILE A 483 11.11 10.37 -19.07
CA ILE A 483 11.35 11.15 -20.29
C ILE A 483 10.10 11.90 -20.77
N GLU A 484 8.92 11.27 -20.68
CA GLU A 484 7.67 11.84 -21.19
C GLU A 484 7.26 13.05 -20.34
N LYS A 485 7.17 12.88 -19.02
CA LYS A 485 6.81 13.95 -18.10
C LYS A 485 7.88 15.05 -18.07
N TYR A 486 9.16 14.72 -18.28
CA TYR A 486 10.21 15.72 -18.45
C TYR A 486 9.97 16.62 -19.67
N LEU A 487 9.65 16.04 -20.84
CA LEU A 487 9.38 16.82 -22.05
C LEU A 487 8.13 17.70 -21.90
N ASP A 488 7.12 17.24 -21.17
CA ASP A 488 5.94 18.05 -20.85
C ASP A 488 6.27 19.27 -19.98
N HIS A 489 7.21 19.13 -19.04
CA HIS A 489 7.67 20.25 -18.20
C HIS A 489 8.45 21.27 -19.02
N GLU A 490 9.30 20.83 -19.95
CA GLU A 490 10.07 21.71 -20.83
C GLU A 490 9.18 22.52 -21.80
N GLN A 491 8.06 21.94 -22.23
CA GLN A 491 7.09 22.62 -23.11
C GLN A 491 6.17 23.59 -22.35
N LYS A 492 5.96 23.39 -21.05
CA LYS A 492 5.17 24.29 -20.20
C LYS A 492 6.02 25.51 -19.82
N ASP A 493 5.71 26.67 -20.41
CA ASP A 493 6.35 27.96 -20.10
C ASP A 493 6.55 28.16 -18.58
N GLN A 494 7.73 28.65 -18.16
CA GLN A 494 8.08 28.95 -16.76
C GLN A 494 7.04 29.84 -16.03
N PHE A 495 6.27 30.65 -16.76
CA PHE A 495 5.20 31.49 -16.22
C PHE A 495 3.91 30.73 -15.86
N SER A 496 3.64 29.59 -16.50
CA SER A 496 2.48 28.74 -16.20
C SER A 496 2.69 27.98 -14.89
N MET A 497 3.90 27.45 -14.65
CA MET A 497 4.22 26.73 -13.41
C MET A 497 4.18 27.60 -12.15
N LEU A 498 4.47 28.90 -12.26
CA LEU A 498 4.39 29.84 -11.13
C LEU A 498 2.97 30.28 -10.80
N ARG A 499 2.05 30.26 -11.78
CA ARG A 499 0.63 30.62 -11.56
C ARG A 499 -0.15 29.52 -10.84
N ASP A 500 0.19 28.26 -11.06
CA ASP A 500 -0.43 27.12 -10.37
C ASP A 500 -0.15 27.18 -8.84
N GLY A 501 0.95 27.81 -8.41
CA GLY A 501 1.26 28.00 -6.99
C GLY A 501 0.38 29.02 -6.24
N GLU A 502 -0.37 29.89 -6.93
CA GLU A 502 -1.18 30.95 -6.29
C GLU A 502 -2.67 30.60 -6.18
N ASN A 503 -3.13 29.52 -6.83
CA ASN A 503 -4.53 29.11 -6.91
C ASN A 503 -4.84 27.85 -6.07
N GLU A 504 -4.34 27.78 -4.83
CA GLU A 504 -4.59 26.69 -3.84
C GLU A 504 -6.06 26.61 -3.33
N SER A 505 -7.05 26.81 -4.20
CA SER A 505 -8.47 26.64 -3.92
C SER A 505 -8.93 25.30 -4.49
N GLN A 506 -8.76 24.22 -3.73
CA GLN A 506 -9.30 22.89 -4.02
C GLN A 506 -8.81 22.29 -5.35
N GLU A 507 -7.50 22.32 -5.63
CA GLU A 507 -6.97 21.59 -6.77
C GLU A 507 -7.10 20.08 -6.54
N ILE A 508 -7.86 19.42 -7.42
CA ILE A 508 -7.91 17.95 -7.54
C ILE A 508 -6.47 17.46 -7.71
N SER A 509 -6.10 16.41 -6.98
CA SER A 509 -4.74 15.85 -7.01
C SER A 509 -4.38 15.32 -8.40
N ASP A 510 -3.09 15.25 -8.73
CA ASP A 510 -2.65 14.74 -10.04
C ASP A 510 -3.12 13.29 -10.24
N TRP A 511 -3.11 12.47 -9.17
CA TRP A 511 -3.68 11.13 -9.16
C TRP A 511 -5.18 11.11 -9.50
N GLU A 512 -5.98 11.98 -8.88
CA GLU A 512 -7.42 12.03 -9.12
C GLU A 512 -7.75 12.48 -10.54
N LYS A 513 -6.99 13.43 -11.11
CA LYS A 513 -7.13 13.83 -12.52
C LYS A 513 -6.82 12.66 -13.44
N TYR A 514 -5.68 12.03 -13.26
CA TYR A 514 -5.26 10.86 -14.04
C TYR A 514 -6.30 9.73 -13.97
N ALA A 515 -6.74 9.37 -12.76
CA ALA A 515 -7.69 8.28 -12.60
C ALA A 515 -9.06 8.59 -13.23
N ALA A 516 -9.52 9.85 -13.21
CA ALA A 516 -10.75 10.23 -13.90
C ALA A 516 -10.60 10.15 -15.42
N GLU A 517 -9.52 10.70 -15.97
CA GLU A 517 -9.24 10.70 -17.41
C GLU A 517 -9.09 9.28 -17.98
N GLU A 518 -8.29 8.44 -17.31
CA GLU A 518 -8.09 7.04 -17.73
C GLU A 518 -9.36 6.20 -17.59
N TYR A 519 -10.17 6.45 -16.58
CA TYR A 519 -11.45 5.75 -16.44
C TYR A 519 -12.40 6.10 -17.59
N ASP A 520 -12.50 7.38 -17.96
CA ASP A 520 -13.31 7.82 -19.10
C ASP A 520 -12.85 7.19 -20.42
N ILE A 521 -11.53 7.06 -20.62
CA ILE A 521 -10.95 6.37 -21.79
C ILE A 521 -11.34 4.89 -21.80
N LEU A 522 -11.12 4.18 -20.69
CA LEU A 522 -11.45 2.75 -20.58
C LEU A 522 -12.93 2.46 -20.84
N VAL A 523 -13.82 3.30 -20.31
CA VAL A 523 -15.27 3.19 -20.56
C VAL A 523 -15.61 3.46 -22.02
N ALA A 524 -14.96 4.43 -22.66
CA ALA A 524 -15.16 4.73 -24.07
C ALA A 524 -14.68 3.60 -24.98
N GLU A 525 -13.56 2.96 -24.66
CA GLU A 525 -13.01 1.81 -25.40
C GLU A 525 -13.90 0.57 -25.29
N GLU A 526 -14.45 0.29 -24.10
CA GLU A 526 -15.43 -0.79 -23.89
C GLU A 526 -16.69 -0.55 -24.72
N ALA A 527 -17.23 0.68 -24.69
CA ALA A 527 -18.42 1.06 -25.46
C ALA A 527 -18.20 1.03 -26.99
N ALA A 528 -16.98 1.31 -27.46
CA ALA A 528 -16.61 1.17 -28.86
C ALA A 528 -16.49 -0.29 -29.27
N SER A 529 -15.87 -1.13 -28.44
CA SER A 529 -15.70 -2.57 -28.68
C SER A 529 -17.06 -3.29 -28.80
N ASP A 530 -18.04 -2.90 -27.98
CA ASP A 530 -19.40 -3.45 -28.04
C ASP A 530 -20.16 -3.05 -29.31
N GLN A 531 -19.98 -1.83 -29.82
CA GLN A 531 -20.62 -1.36 -31.06
C GLN A 531 -20.12 -2.08 -32.31
N TRP A 532 -18.85 -2.51 -32.32
CA TRP A 532 -18.28 -3.24 -33.45
C TRP A 532 -18.73 -4.71 -33.44
N ASN A 533 -18.98 -5.27 -32.26
CA ASN A 533 -19.41 -6.66 -32.11
C ASN A 533 -20.91 -6.89 -32.42
N ASP A 534 -21.74 -5.84 -32.35
CA ASP A 534 -23.16 -5.87 -32.76
C ASP A 534 -23.36 -5.49 -34.25
N GLY A 535 -22.32 -5.03 -34.96
CA GLY A 535 -22.39 -4.61 -36.37
C GLY A 535 -22.27 -5.72 -37.41
N ASP A 536 -21.84 -6.93 -37.01
CA ASP A 536 -21.54 -8.04 -37.93
C ASP A 536 -22.72 -9.01 -38.14
N SER A 537 -23.90 -8.73 -37.56
CA SER A 537 -25.10 -9.58 -37.71
C SER A 537 -26.08 -9.15 -38.81
N ASP A 538 -25.84 -8.04 -39.54
CA ASP A 538 -26.82 -7.48 -40.49
C ASP A 538 -26.39 -7.52 -41.98
N PHE A 539 -25.36 -8.30 -42.34
CA PHE A 539 -24.93 -8.48 -43.75
C PHE A 539 -25.02 -9.92 -44.27
N SER A 540 -26.02 -10.69 -43.84
CA SER A 540 -26.29 -12.04 -44.39
C SER A 540 -27.69 -12.24 -44.98
N ASP A 541 -28.29 -11.20 -45.56
CA ASP A 541 -29.46 -11.34 -46.44
C ASP A 541 -29.29 -10.46 -47.69
N TYR A 542 -28.49 -10.92 -48.66
CA TYR A 542 -28.66 -10.65 -50.10
C TYR A 542 -27.97 -11.68 -50.99
#